data_AF-A0A7X7NVV7-F1
#
_entry.id   AF-A0A7X7NVV7-F1
#
_cell.length_a   1.000
_cell.length_b   1.000
_cell.length_c   1.000
_cell.angle_alpha   90.00
_cell.angle_beta   90.00
_cell.angle_gamma   90.00
#
_symmetry.space_group_name_H-M   'P 1'
#
loop_
_entity.id
_entity.type
_entity.pdbx_description
1 polymer ?
#
loop_
_entity_poly.entity_id
_entity_poly.type
_entity_poly.pdbx_seq_one_letter_code
_entity_poly.pdbx_strand_id
1 'polypeptide(L)'
;MEILQNIAIAIDNLRISKGMTIRELCLDICDESTYRRYKLGDRDIPIARIKQFCDKLGIGLDEFLYNLASKNSYEHRKIHRLFYDLQARNYDQIKKLLPQIDVDEISLDNNKI
;
A
#
# COMPACT_ATOMS: atom_id res chain seq x y z
N MET A 1 11.45 -2.04 -9.81
CA MET A 1 11.28 -3.15 -8.85
C MET A 1 10.44 -2.61 -7.68
N GLU A 2 9.23 -2.08 -7.96
CA GLU A 2 8.56 -1.07 -7.10
C GLU A 2 7.17 -1.51 -6.58
N ILE A 3 6.62 -2.60 -7.12
CA ILE A 3 5.23 -3.02 -6.81
C ILE A 3 5.16 -3.83 -5.50
N LEU A 4 6.25 -4.50 -5.11
CA LEU A 4 6.24 -5.52 -4.05
C LEU A 4 6.16 -4.94 -2.63
N GLN A 5 6.83 -3.81 -2.36
CA GLN A 5 6.78 -3.16 -1.04
C GLN A 5 5.36 -2.66 -0.72
N ASN A 6 4.63 -2.18 -1.73
CA ASN A 6 3.23 -1.78 -1.61
C ASN A 6 2.31 -2.95 -1.25
N ILE A 7 2.58 -4.15 -1.77
CA ILE A 7 1.74 -5.33 -1.50
C ILE A 7 1.87 -5.76 -0.04
N ALA A 8 3.10 -5.85 0.48
CA ALA A 8 3.34 -6.26 1.87
C ALA A 8 2.69 -5.30 2.88
N ILE A 9 2.83 -3.99 2.62
CA ILE A 9 2.22 -2.94 3.45
C ILE A 9 0.70 -2.98 3.35
N ALA A 10 0.14 -3.14 2.16
CA ALA A 10 -1.31 -3.22 1.97
C ALA A 10 -1.93 -4.44 2.67
N ILE A 11 -1.27 -5.60 2.62
CA ILE A 11 -1.65 -6.79 3.40
C ILE A 11 -1.64 -6.47 4.90
N ASP A 12 -0.60 -5.77 5.38
CA ASP A 12 -0.47 -5.43 6.79
C ASP A 12 -1.52 -4.43 7.27
N ASN A 13 -1.86 -3.44 6.44
CA ASN A 13 -2.92 -2.48 6.72
C ASN A 13 -4.28 -3.18 6.84
N LEU A 14 -4.58 -4.11 5.93
CA LEU A 14 -5.81 -4.91 5.97
C LEU A 14 -5.84 -5.86 7.17
N ARG A 15 -4.68 -6.39 7.57
CA ARG A 15 -4.53 -7.16 8.81
C ARG A 15 -4.89 -6.31 10.03
N ILE A 16 -4.33 -5.11 10.14
CA ILE A 16 -4.57 -4.18 11.26
C ILE A 16 -6.05 -3.80 11.32
N SER A 17 -6.68 -3.48 10.18
CA SER A 17 -8.11 -3.13 10.15
C SER A 17 -9.02 -4.28 10.59
N LYS A 18 -8.55 -5.53 10.50
CA LYS A 18 -9.25 -6.73 10.98
C LYS A 18 -8.89 -7.12 12.41
N GLY A 19 -8.05 -6.34 13.11
CA GLY A 19 -7.63 -6.61 14.48
C GLY A 19 -6.77 -7.88 14.63
N MET A 20 -6.18 -8.35 13.54
CA MET A 20 -5.44 -9.62 13.50
C MET A 20 -3.97 -9.40 13.84
N THR A 21 -3.35 -10.27 14.62
CA THR A 21 -1.90 -10.22 14.90
C THR A 21 -1.08 -10.73 13.71
N ILE A 22 0.21 -10.39 13.65
CA ILE A 22 1.11 -10.92 12.62
C ILE A 22 1.16 -12.45 12.69
N ARG A 23 1.20 -13.01 13.90
CA ARG A 23 1.22 -14.46 14.13
C ARG A 23 0.00 -15.15 13.55
N GLU A 24 -1.18 -14.60 13.77
CA GLU A 24 -2.44 -15.15 13.24
C GLU A 24 -2.48 -15.09 11.70
N LEU A 25 -2.06 -13.96 11.11
CA LEU A 25 -1.97 -13.82 9.67
C LEU A 25 -0.99 -14.85 9.08
N CYS A 26 0.18 -15.00 9.69
CA CYS A 26 1.27 -15.84 9.18
C CYS A 26 1.03 -17.34 9.37
N LEU A 27 0.14 -17.74 10.30
CA LEU A 27 -0.14 -19.14 10.61
C LEU A 27 -0.48 -19.93 9.33
N ASP A 28 0.21 -21.04 9.12
CA ASP A 28 0.14 -21.92 7.93
C ASP A 28 0.56 -21.30 6.59
N ILE A 29 1.09 -20.08 6.60
CA ILE A 29 1.59 -19.37 5.42
C ILE A 29 3.11 -19.26 5.50
N CYS A 30 3.65 -18.54 6.49
CA CYS A 30 5.10 -18.42 6.67
C CYS A 30 5.44 -18.10 8.13
N ASP A 31 6.73 -18.04 8.45
CA ASP A 31 7.17 -17.55 9.75
C ASP A 31 7.15 -16.00 9.80
N GLU A 32 7.08 -15.44 11.01
CA GLU A 32 7.03 -13.99 11.22
C GLU A 32 8.28 -13.26 10.73
N SER A 33 9.45 -13.91 10.74
CA SER A 33 10.70 -13.29 10.26
C SER A 33 10.69 -13.13 8.74
N THR A 34 10.14 -14.11 8.03
CA THR A 34 9.91 -14.05 6.59
C THR A 34 8.89 -12.95 6.25
N TYR A 35 7.79 -12.85 7.01
CA TYR A 35 6.83 -11.77 6.81
C TYR A 35 7.41 -10.37 7.07
N ARG A 36 8.26 -10.21 8.10
CA ARG A 36 8.98 -8.95 8.33
C ARG A 36 9.91 -8.58 7.18
N ARG A 37 10.65 -9.54 6.62
CA ARG A 37 11.49 -9.31 5.43
C ARG A 37 10.67 -8.92 4.20
N TYR A 38 9.49 -9.50 4.03
CA TYR A 38 8.55 -9.07 2.99
C TYR A 38 8.17 -7.59 3.15
N LYS A 39 7.84 -7.15 4.38
CA LYS A 39 7.50 -5.75 4.66
C LYS A 39 8.67 -4.79 4.43
N LEU A 40 9.90 -5.21 4.76
CA LEU A 40 11.09 -4.38 4.58
C LEU A 40 11.50 -4.27 3.10
N GLY A 41 11.05 -5.19 2.24
CA GLY A 41 11.50 -5.29 0.85
C GLY A 41 12.78 -6.10 0.68
N ASP A 42 13.31 -6.69 1.77
CA ASP A 42 14.48 -7.57 1.75
C ASP A 42 14.20 -8.91 1.05
N ARG A 43 12.92 -9.23 0.84
CA ARG A 43 12.48 -10.45 0.18
C ARG A 43 11.18 -10.21 -0.58
N ASP A 44 11.11 -10.72 -1.80
CA ASP A 44 9.89 -10.70 -2.60
C ASP A 44 8.84 -11.69 -2.07
N ILE A 45 7.57 -11.29 -2.13
CA ILE A 45 6.44 -12.18 -1.81
C ILE A 45 6.02 -12.93 -3.07
N PRO A 46 6.08 -14.27 -3.10
CA PRO A 46 5.53 -15.04 -4.21
C PRO A 46 4.02 -14.84 -4.34
N ILE A 47 3.49 -14.78 -5.57
CA ILE A 47 2.05 -14.57 -5.82
C ILE A 47 1.14 -15.58 -5.09
N ALA A 48 1.59 -16.84 -4.97
CA ALA A 48 0.89 -17.87 -4.21
C ALA A 48 0.76 -17.50 -2.72
N ARG A 49 1.77 -16.85 -2.13
CA ARG A 49 1.72 -16.36 -0.74
C ARG A 49 0.80 -15.16 -0.60
N ILE A 50 0.84 -14.23 -1.56
CA ILE A 50 -0.09 -13.09 -1.61
C ILE A 50 -1.53 -13.61 -1.60
N LYS A 51 -1.84 -14.58 -2.47
CA LYS A 51 -3.15 -15.23 -2.50
C LYS A 51 -3.53 -15.82 -1.15
N GLN A 52 -2.63 -16.56 -0.50
CA GLN A 52 -2.90 -17.15 0.82
C GLN A 52 -3.19 -16.09 1.88
N PHE A 53 -2.47 -14.96 1.88
CA PHE A 53 -2.75 -13.85 2.79
C PHE A 53 -4.12 -13.22 2.50
N CYS A 54 -4.45 -12.99 1.23
CA CYS A 54 -5.76 -12.48 0.81
C CYS A 54 -6.90 -13.42 1.25
N ASP A 55 -6.76 -14.72 0.99
CA ASP A 55 -7.72 -15.75 1.39
C ASP A 55 -7.94 -15.72 2.91
N LYS A 56 -6.85 -15.60 3.69
CA LYS A 56 -6.91 -15.50 5.16
C LYS A 56 -7.55 -14.20 5.66
N LEU A 57 -7.36 -13.12 4.91
CA LEU A 57 -8.00 -11.82 5.16
C LEU A 57 -9.43 -11.78 4.62
N GLY A 58 -9.92 -12.82 3.93
CA GLY A 58 -11.29 -12.89 3.40
C GLY A 58 -11.55 -11.90 2.26
N ILE A 59 -10.54 -11.61 1.44
CA ILE A 59 -10.66 -10.82 0.20
C ILE A 59 -10.13 -11.64 -0.98
N GLY A 60 -10.77 -11.53 -2.15
CA GLY A 60 -10.25 -12.16 -3.36
C GLY A 60 -8.94 -11.51 -3.80
N LEU A 61 -7.99 -12.29 -4.34
CA LEU A 61 -6.73 -11.75 -4.85
C LEU A 61 -6.96 -10.67 -5.92
N ASP A 62 -7.87 -10.91 -6.86
CA ASP A 62 -8.16 -9.95 -7.94
C ASP A 62 -8.74 -8.64 -7.41
N GLU A 63 -9.65 -8.74 -6.44
CA GLU A 63 -10.24 -7.58 -5.75
C GLU A 63 -9.16 -6.79 -4.98
N PHE A 64 -8.28 -7.50 -4.27
CA PHE A 64 -7.16 -6.90 -3.56
C PHE A 64 -6.22 -6.13 -4.51
N LEU A 65 -5.82 -6.75 -5.63
CA LEU A 65 -4.94 -6.12 -6.62
C LEU A 65 -5.62 -4.93 -7.30
N TYR A 66 -6.91 -5.02 -7.61
CA TYR A 66 -7.70 -3.93 -8.17
C TYR A 66 -7.77 -2.73 -7.20
N ASN A 67 -8.03 -2.98 -5.92
CA ASN A 67 -8.09 -1.95 -4.90
C ASN A 67 -6.73 -1.27 -4.71
N LEU A 68 -5.64 -2.05 -4.73
CA LEU A 68 -4.29 -1.51 -4.64
C LEU A 68 -3.94 -0.61 -5.83
N ALA A 69 -4.24 -1.07 -7.05
CA ALA A 69 -3.97 -0.30 -8.27
C ALA A 69 -4.82 0.97 -8.37
N SER A 70 -6.10 0.90 -7.99
CA SER A 70 -7.03 2.04 -8.05
C SER A 70 -6.72 3.11 -7.01
N LYS A 71 -6.36 2.73 -5.78
CA LYS A 71 -5.88 3.67 -4.74
C LYS A 71 -4.61 4.39 -5.17
N ASN A 72 -3.61 3.67 -5.68
CA ASN A 72 -2.37 4.28 -6.18
C ASN A 72 -2.64 5.27 -7.33
N SER A 73 -3.56 4.93 -8.25
CA SER A 73 -3.96 5.84 -9.33
C SER A 73 -4.70 7.10 -8.83
N TYR A 74 -5.47 7.00 -7.75
CA TYR A 74 -6.21 8.12 -7.19
C TYR A 74 -5.29 9.12 -6.46
N GLU A 75 -4.43 8.63 -5.57
CA GLU A 75 -3.48 9.50 -4.85
C GLU A 75 -2.43 10.11 -5.80
N HIS A 76 -1.94 9.33 -6.77
CA HIS A 76 -1.05 9.86 -7.80
C HIS A 76 -1.68 11.03 -8.58
N ARG A 77 -2.97 10.94 -8.91
CA ARG A 77 -3.70 12.05 -9.57
C ARG A 77 -3.80 13.29 -8.70
N LYS A 78 -3.97 13.15 -7.39
CA LYS A 78 -3.99 14.30 -6.46
C LYS A 78 -2.63 14.99 -6.38
N ILE A 79 -1.54 14.23 -6.28
CA ILE A 79 -0.16 14.77 -6.26
C ILE A 79 0.14 15.49 -7.57
N HIS A 80 -0.18 14.85 -8.69
CA HIS A 80 0.03 15.43 -10.02
C HIS A 80 -0.75 16.75 -10.15
N ARG A 81 -2.02 16.78 -9.71
CA ARG A 81 -2.83 18.01 -9.68
C ARG A 81 -2.20 19.10 -8.81
N LEU A 82 -1.70 18.75 -7.62
CA LEU A 82 -1.04 19.69 -6.72
C LEU A 82 0.20 20.32 -7.38
N PHE A 83 0.98 19.54 -8.12
CA PHE A 83 2.15 20.02 -8.87
C PHE A 83 1.77 21.07 -9.92
N TYR A 84 0.71 20.84 -10.71
CA TYR A 84 0.24 21.83 -11.69
C TYR A 84 -0.36 23.07 -11.02
N ASP A 85 -1.11 22.91 -9.93
CA ASP A 85 -1.66 24.05 -9.20
C ASP A 85 -0.54 24.91 -8.58
N LEU A 86 0.58 24.31 -8.17
CA LEU A 86 1.81 25.02 -7.73
C LEU A 86 2.45 25.81 -8.88
N GLN A 87 2.62 25.19 -10.05
CA GLN A 87 3.16 25.88 -11.23
C GLN A 87 2.30 27.06 -11.67
N ALA A 88 0.97 26.89 -11.60
CA ALA A 88 0.00 27.93 -11.93
C ALA A 88 -0.19 29.00 -10.83
N ARG A 89 0.47 28.85 -9.67
CA ARG A 89 0.31 29.72 -8.48
C ARG A 89 -1.14 29.79 -7.97
N ASN A 90 -1.91 28.72 -8.15
CA ASN A 90 -3.31 28.60 -7.71
C ASN A 90 -3.41 28.20 -6.24
N TYR A 91 -2.93 29.07 -5.33
CA TYR A 91 -2.83 28.77 -3.90
C TYR A 91 -4.17 28.46 -3.23
N ASP A 92 -5.29 28.98 -3.75
CA ASP A 92 -6.63 28.68 -3.23
C ASP A 92 -7.05 27.24 -3.49
N GLN A 93 -6.66 26.66 -4.64
CA GLN A 93 -6.94 25.26 -4.94
C GLN A 93 -6.02 24.35 -4.12
N ILE A 94 -4.74 24.73 -3.98
CA ILE A 94 -3.78 24.01 -3.14
C ILE A 94 -4.29 23.91 -1.70
N LYS A 95 -4.74 25.02 -1.10
CA LYS A 95 -5.29 25.04 0.27
C LYS A 95 -6.49 24.10 0.46
N LYS A 96 -7.28 23.89 -0.60
CA LYS A 96 -8.44 22.96 -0.57
C LYS A 96 -8.03 21.51 -0.75
N LEU A 97 -7.02 21.26 -1.59
CA LEU A 97 -6.53 19.92 -1.93
C LEU A 97 -5.61 19.34 -0.84
N LEU A 98 -4.78 20.17 -0.20
CA LEU A 98 -3.80 19.72 0.80
C LEU A 98 -4.41 18.84 1.92
N PRO A 99 -5.56 19.20 2.54
CA PRO A 99 -6.16 18.39 3.60
C PRO A 99 -6.80 17.08 3.11
N GLN A 100 -6.95 16.91 1.80
CA GLN A 100 -7.56 15.72 1.18
C GLN A 100 -6.51 14.69 0.75
N ILE A 101 -5.23 15.02 0.87
CA ILE A 101 -4.12 14.12 0.60
C ILE A 101 -3.80 13.42 1.90
N ASP A 102 -4.00 12.10 1.91
CA ASP A 102 -3.53 11.26 3.00
C ASP A 102 -2.10 10.83 2.67
N VAL A 103 -1.14 11.47 3.34
CA VAL A 103 0.30 11.23 3.10
C VAL A 103 0.68 9.80 3.46
N ASP A 104 -0.06 9.13 4.35
CA ASP A 104 0.19 7.75 4.74
C ASP A 104 -0.36 6.75 3.70
N GLU A 105 -1.30 7.17 2.84
CA GLU A 105 -1.77 6.40 1.68
C GLU A 105 -0.94 6.67 0.41
N ILE A 106 -0.14 7.74 0.38
CA ILE A 106 0.90 7.92 -0.63
C ILE A 106 2.00 6.93 -0.29
N SER A 107 2.06 5.82 -1.02
CA SER A 107 3.20 4.90 -0.99
C SER A 107 4.48 5.72 -1.14
N LEU A 108 5.17 5.95 -0.02
CA LEU A 108 6.50 6.56 -0.01
C LEU A 108 7.40 5.58 -0.74
N ASP A 109 7.67 5.91 -1.99
CA ASP A 109 8.81 5.40 -2.73
C ASP A 109 10.05 5.89 -1.98
N ASN A 110 10.43 5.17 -0.91
CA ASN A 110 11.59 5.45 -0.08
C ASN A 110 12.89 5.03 -0.80
N ASN A 111 12.98 5.37 -2.09
CA ASN A 111 14.22 5.42 -2.83
C ASN A 111 15.03 6.61 -2.31
N LYS A 112 15.73 6.39 -1.18
CA LYS A 112 16.93 7.18 -0.90
C LYS A 112 17.94 6.86 -2.01
N ILE A 113 18.19 7.88 -2.84
CA ILE A 113 19.32 7.98 -3.77
C ILE A 113 20.63 7.71 -3.02
#